data_AF-A0A2I4D4Z6-F1
#
_entry.id   AF-A0A2I4D4Z6-F1
#
_cell.length_a   1.000
_cell.length_b   1.000
_cell.length_c   1.000
_cell.angle_alpha   90.00
_cell.angle_beta   90.00
_cell.angle_gamma   90.00
#
_symmetry.space_group_name_H-M   'P 1'
#
loop_
_entity.id
_entity.type
_entity.pdbx_description
1 polymer ?
#
loop_
_entity_poly.entity_id
_entity_poly.type
_entity_poly.pdbx_seq_one_letter_code
_entity_poly.pdbx_strand_id
1 'polypeptide(L)'
;MPECVSVSEFVQEVQEDWSSPTTSSFTSKMMGCRNTVYVLEEALDSDRMVLQKMKKAAKAKYASGQDHVSHLEQYINSMEKLAVNCHSNGETEVCSAFCRLADFSKELISPMKNLLKSMLHNINFFLDSIVKGDLREVKGDLKKPFDRAWRDYESRFKQVEKEKRELARQYGMVRSEVSGGEIAEELEKERRSFQLSMCEYLIKVNEIKTKRGVDLLQNLIKHYHSQNK
;
A
#
# COMPACT_ATOMS: atom_id res chain seq x y z
N MET A 1 -4.07 -6.34 25.90
CA MET A 1 -3.99 -6.13 24.43
C MET A 1 -5.09 -6.94 23.79
N PRO A 2 -5.75 -6.46 22.72
CA PRO A 2 -6.66 -7.30 21.94
C PRO A 2 -5.91 -8.54 21.45
N GLU A 3 -6.55 -9.71 21.46
CA GLU A 3 -5.99 -10.89 20.81
C GLU A 3 -5.89 -10.65 19.30
N CYS A 4 -4.67 -10.74 18.76
CA CYS A 4 -4.38 -10.71 17.34
C CYS A 4 -3.96 -12.10 16.88
N VAL A 5 -4.35 -12.47 15.66
CA VAL A 5 -4.06 -13.76 15.03
C VAL A 5 -2.97 -13.53 14.00
N SER A 6 -1.86 -14.25 14.11
CA SER A 6 -0.80 -14.25 13.11
C SER A 6 -1.22 -15.00 11.85
N VAL A 7 -0.53 -14.77 10.73
CA VAL A 7 -0.81 -15.49 9.47
C VAL A 7 -0.65 -17.01 9.64
N SER A 8 0.37 -17.45 10.38
CA SER A 8 0.60 -18.89 10.62
C SER A 8 -0.52 -19.52 11.43
N GLU A 9 -0.96 -18.85 12.51
CA GLU A 9 -2.08 -19.31 13.33
C GLU A 9 -3.37 -19.34 12.52
N PHE A 10 -3.64 -18.30 11.71
CA PHE A 10 -4.82 -18.28 10.85
C PHE A 10 -4.83 -19.45 9.86
N VAL A 11 -3.71 -19.72 9.18
CA VAL A 11 -3.61 -20.83 8.23
C VAL A 11 -3.82 -22.18 8.92
N GLN A 12 -3.24 -22.36 10.11
CA GLN A 12 -3.43 -23.58 10.90
C GLN A 12 -4.90 -23.77 11.28
N GLU A 13 -5.55 -22.74 11.84
CA GLU A 13 -6.95 -22.79 12.26
C GLU A 13 -7.89 -23.06 11.07
N VAL A 14 -7.60 -22.51 9.89
CA VAL A 14 -8.36 -22.80 8.66
C VAL A 14 -8.13 -24.25 8.21
N GLN A 15 -6.91 -24.76 8.28
CA GLN A 15 -6.60 -26.13 7.89
C GLN A 15 -7.27 -27.15 8.82
N GLU A 16 -7.27 -26.88 10.12
CA GLU A 16 -7.98 -27.68 11.12
C GLU A 16 -9.50 -27.62 10.87
N ASP A 17 -10.06 -26.44 10.59
CA ASP A 17 -11.47 -26.26 10.25
C ASP A 17 -11.89 -27.06 9.01
N TRP A 18 -11.04 -27.11 7.99
CA TRP A 18 -11.33 -27.87 6.78
C TRP A 18 -11.20 -29.37 6.99
N SER A 19 -10.27 -29.80 7.84
CA SER A 19 -10.02 -31.20 8.14
C SER A 19 -11.09 -31.80 9.04
N SER A 20 -11.65 -31.01 9.96
CA SER A 20 -12.68 -31.47 10.89
C SER A 20 -13.65 -30.32 11.28
N PRO A 21 -14.57 -29.92 10.37
CA PRO A 21 -15.41 -28.73 10.55
C PRO A 21 -16.31 -28.76 11.78
N THR A 22 -16.77 -29.94 12.19
CA THR A 22 -17.73 -30.12 13.30
C THR A 22 -17.07 -30.08 14.68
N THR A 23 -15.75 -30.26 14.76
CA THR A 23 -14.96 -30.22 16.02
C THR A 23 -13.96 -29.06 16.06
N SER A 24 -13.94 -28.24 15.01
CA SER A 24 -13.06 -27.09 14.85
C SER A 24 -13.31 -26.00 15.89
N SER A 25 -12.24 -25.36 16.34
CA SER A 25 -12.28 -24.16 17.20
C SER A 25 -12.28 -22.84 16.44
N PHE A 26 -12.28 -22.86 15.09
CA PHE A 26 -12.10 -21.66 14.27
C PHE A 26 -13.09 -20.54 14.63
N THR A 27 -14.33 -20.88 14.96
CA THR A 27 -15.38 -19.92 15.34
C THR A 27 -15.00 -19.05 16.54
N SER A 28 -14.24 -19.60 17.50
CA SER A 28 -13.70 -18.86 18.64
C SER A 28 -12.62 -17.85 18.24
N LYS A 29 -11.90 -18.11 17.13
CA LYS A 29 -10.81 -17.27 16.61
C LYS A 29 -11.27 -16.16 15.67
N MET A 30 -12.50 -16.23 15.16
CA MET A 30 -13.00 -15.23 14.21
C MET A 30 -13.02 -13.80 14.78
N MET A 31 -13.30 -13.64 16.08
CA MET A 31 -13.20 -12.34 16.74
C MET A 31 -11.76 -11.82 16.78
N GLY A 32 -10.79 -12.70 17.02
CA GLY A 32 -9.36 -12.37 16.92
C GLY A 32 -8.97 -11.94 15.50
N CYS A 33 -9.50 -12.61 14.47
CA CYS A 33 -9.29 -12.20 13.07
C CYS A 33 -9.81 -10.78 12.82
N ARG A 34 -11.01 -10.46 13.32
CA ARG A 34 -11.60 -9.12 13.20
C ARG A 34 -10.76 -8.05 13.91
N ASN A 35 -10.28 -8.34 15.12
CA ASN A 35 -9.38 -7.46 15.86
C ASN A 35 -8.07 -7.24 15.10
N THR A 36 -7.53 -8.30 14.51
CA THR A 36 -6.30 -8.24 13.68
C THR A 36 -6.49 -7.30 12.50
N VAL A 37 -7.60 -7.43 11.76
CA VAL A 37 -7.92 -6.51 10.65
C VAL A 37 -8.02 -5.07 11.14
N TYR A 38 -8.63 -4.82 12.29
CA TYR A 38 -8.70 -3.46 12.85
C TYR A 38 -7.31 -2.88 13.14
N VAL A 39 -6.44 -3.64 13.80
CA VAL A 39 -5.06 -3.21 14.10
C VAL A 39 -4.26 -2.97 12.82
N LEU A 40 -4.42 -3.85 11.81
CA LEU A 40 -3.78 -3.70 10.50
C LEU A 40 -4.25 -2.42 9.79
N GLU A 41 -5.52 -2.06 9.89
CA GLU A 41 -6.06 -0.81 9.31
C GLU A 41 -5.45 0.43 9.95
N GLU A 42 -5.32 0.45 11.28
CA GLU A 42 -4.69 1.57 11.99
C GLU A 42 -3.22 1.75 11.58
N ALA A 43 -2.49 0.63 11.43
CA ALA A 43 -1.13 0.64 10.94
C ALA A 43 -1.07 1.14 9.48
N LEU A 44 -1.94 0.63 8.60
CA LEU A 44 -1.99 1.06 7.20
C LEU A 44 -2.36 2.54 7.04
N ASP A 45 -3.32 3.05 7.80
CA ASP A 45 -3.70 4.46 7.78
C ASP A 45 -2.53 5.34 8.28
N SER A 46 -1.80 4.89 9.31
CA SER A 46 -0.59 5.58 9.80
C SER A 46 0.51 5.63 8.74
N ASP A 47 0.81 4.49 8.11
CA ASP A 47 1.83 4.40 7.05
C ASP A 47 1.43 5.23 5.82
N ARG A 48 0.15 5.24 5.47
CA ARG A 48 -0.39 6.07 4.41
C ARG A 48 -0.14 7.55 4.67
N MET A 49 -0.31 8.04 5.90
CA MET A 49 -0.04 9.44 6.22
C MET A 49 1.43 9.82 6.01
N VAL A 50 2.36 8.94 6.39
CA VAL A 50 3.80 9.16 6.20
C VAL A 50 4.15 9.15 4.71
N LEU A 51 3.68 8.14 3.97
CA LEU A 51 3.93 8.02 2.53
C LEU A 51 3.32 9.17 1.73
N GLN A 52 2.16 9.70 2.15
CA GLN A 52 1.56 10.90 1.55
C GLN A 52 2.44 12.14 1.73
N LYS A 53 3.04 12.33 2.90
CA LYS A 53 3.98 13.44 3.13
C LYS A 53 5.23 13.28 2.27
N MET A 54 5.80 12.08 2.24
CA MET A 54 6.96 11.75 1.40
C MET A 54 6.68 12.04 -0.07
N LYS A 55 5.53 11.59 -0.58
CA LYS A 55 5.07 11.84 -1.94
C LYS A 55 4.92 13.33 -2.26
N LYS A 56 4.33 14.12 -1.37
CA LYS A 56 4.21 15.58 -1.57
C LYS A 56 5.58 16.23 -1.68
N ALA A 57 6.51 15.89 -0.78
CA ALA A 57 7.88 16.39 -0.82
C ALA A 57 8.62 15.95 -2.10
N ALA A 58 8.47 14.68 -2.49
CA ALA A 58 9.06 14.12 -3.71
C ALA A 58 8.56 14.84 -4.98
N LYS A 59 7.26 15.13 -5.05
CA LYS A 59 6.66 15.91 -6.14
C LYS A 59 7.18 17.35 -6.17
N ALA A 60 7.31 18.00 -5.01
CA ALA A 60 7.86 19.35 -4.92
C ALA A 60 9.34 19.41 -5.31
N LYS A 61 10.15 18.42 -4.90
CA LYS A 61 11.56 18.28 -5.32
C LYS A 61 11.67 18.10 -6.84
N TYR A 62 10.79 17.30 -7.43
CA TYR A 62 10.76 17.13 -8.89
C TYR A 62 10.39 18.43 -9.62
N ALA A 63 9.31 19.11 -9.19
CA ALA A 63 8.86 20.35 -9.82
C ALA A 63 9.91 21.46 -9.73
N SER A 64 10.45 21.71 -8.53
CA SER A 64 11.52 22.71 -8.33
C SER A 64 12.78 22.40 -9.14
N GLY A 65 13.11 21.12 -9.32
CA GLY A 65 14.22 20.73 -10.18
C GLY A 65 13.95 20.95 -11.67
N GLN A 66 12.70 20.77 -12.15
CA GLN A 66 12.32 21.16 -13.51
C GLN A 66 12.48 22.65 -13.74
N ASP A 67 11.99 23.46 -12.79
CA ASP A 67 12.12 24.92 -12.85
C ASP A 67 13.59 25.34 -12.85
N HIS A 68 14.41 24.72 -12.00
CA HIS A 68 15.85 24.98 -11.96
C HIS A 68 16.53 24.70 -13.31
N VAL A 69 16.23 23.56 -13.95
CA VAL A 69 16.79 23.25 -15.27
C VAL A 69 16.35 24.29 -16.31
N SER A 70 15.10 24.73 -16.29
CA SER A 70 14.61 25.77 -17.19
C SER A 70 15.31 27.11 -16.97
N HIS A 71 15.49 27.52 -15.70
CA HIS A 71 16.21 28.75 -15.37
C HIS A 71 17.69 28.67 -15.76
N LEU A 72 18.34 27.51 -15.59
CA LEU A 72 19.72 27.30 -16.01
C LEU A 72 19.86 27.45 -17.54
N GLU A 73 18.92 26.89 -18.32
CA GLU A 73 18.89 27.07 -19.78
C GLU A 73 18.74 28.55 -20.18
N GLN A 74 17.86 29.30 -19.51
CA GLN A 74 17.68 30.73 -19.75
C GLN A 74 18.93 31.54 -19.38
N TYR A 75 19.61 31.17 -18.28
CA TYR A 75 20.84 31.79 -17.83
C TYR A 75 21.98 31.56 -18.83
N ILE A 76 22.13 30.32 -19.34
CA ILE A 76 23.09 29.97 -20.39
C ILE A 76 22.84 30.79 -21.66
N ASN A 77 21.59 30.85 -22.14
CA ASN A 77 21.23 31.64 -23.31
C ASN A 77 21.58 33.13 -23.15
N SER A 78 21.46 33.66 -21.93
CA SER A 78 21.81 35.04 -21.62
C SER A 78 23.33 35.26 -21.65
N MET A 79 24.12 34.33 -21.12
CA MET A 79 25.59 34.36 -21.20
C MET A 79 26.08 34.31 -22.65
N GLU A 80 25.47 33.47 -23.49
CA GLU A 80 25.82 33.39 -24.91
C GLU A 80 25.54 34.70 -25.66
N LYS A 81 24.39 35.33 -25.40
CA LYS A 81 24.08 36.66 -25.95
C LYS A 81 25.07 37.72 -25.49
N LEU A 82 25.48 37.66 -24.22
CA LEU A 82 26.48 38.59 -23.69
C LEU A 82 27.85 38.37 -24.33
N ALA A 83 28.23 37.12 -24.59
CA ALA A 83 29.45 36.78 -25.32
C ALA A 83 29.45 37.42 -26.73
N VAL A 84 28.32 37.33 -27.45
CA VAL A 84 28.16 37.98 -28.77
C VAL A 84 28.33 39.50 -28.67
N ASN A 85 27.73 40.15 -27.67
CA ASN A 85 27.89 41.59 -27.47
C ASN A 85 29.34 42.00 -27.19
N CYS A 86 30.05 41.27 -26.31
CA CYS A 86 31.47 41.49 -26.03
C CYS A 86 32.32 41.33 -27.30
N HIS A 87 32.02 40.31 -28.13
CA HIS A 87 32.68 40.13 -29.41
C HIS A 87 32.48 41.33 -30.35
N SER A 88 31.24 41.81 -30.47
CA SER A 88 30.91 43.00 -31.29
C SER A 88 31.60 44.28 -30.81
N ASN A 89 31.90 44.38 -29.51
CA ASN A 89 32.62 45.51 -28.92
C ASN A 89 34.15 45.39 -29.01
N GLY A 90 34.68 44.30 -29.58
CA GLY A 90 36.13 44.03 -29.67
C GLY A 90 36.74 43.41 -28.41
N GLU A 91 35.94 43.03 -27.42
CA GLU A 91 36.37 42.44 -26.14
C GLU A 91 36.56 40.91 -26.25
N THR A 92 37.50 40.48 -27.09
CA THR A 92 37.67 39.07 -27.50
C THR A 92 37.93 38.11 -26.33
N GLU A 93 38.74 38.49 -25.35
CA GLU A 93 39.04 37.63 -24.18
C GLU A 93 37.82 37.43 -23.28
N VAL A 94 37.03 38.48 -23.06
CA VAL A 94 35.80 38.45 -22.26
C VAL A 94 34.74 37.61 -22.95
N CYS A 95 34.58 37.77 -24.28
CA CYS A 95 33.74 36.89 -25.08
C CYS A 95 34.13 35.41 -24.89
N SER A 96 35.42 35.09 -24.99
CA SER A 96 35.90 33.72 -24.81
C SER A 96 35.59 33.16 -23.41
N ALA A 97 35.70 33.99 -22.37
CA ALA A 97 35.36 33.60 -21.00
C ALA A 97 33.86 33.28 -20.86
N PHE A 98 32.97 34.12 -21.39
CA PHE A 98 31.52 33.85 -21.37
C PHE A 98 31.14 32.60 -22.15
N CYS A 99 31.73 32.36 -23.33
CA CYS A 99 31.50 31.13 -24.09
C CYS A 99 31.91 29.89 -23.27
N ARG A 100 33.10 29.91 -22.65
CA ARG A 100 33.56 28.78 -21.82
C ARG A 100 32.64 28.51 -20.62
N LEU A 101 32.17 29.56 -19.94
CA LEU A 101 31.24 29.42 -18.82
C LEU A 101 29.87 28.89 -19.27
N ALA A 102 29.39 29.34 -20.43
CA ALA A 102 28.15 28.84 -21.01
C ALA A 102 28.27 27.35 -21.38
N ASP A 103 29.36 26.95 -22.03
CA ASP A 103 29.60 25.56 -22.41
C ASP A 103 29.75 24.65 -21.18
N PHE A 104 30.53 25.07 -20.18
CA PHE A 104 30.62 24.36 -18.89
C PHE A 104 29.23 24.20 -18.23
N SER A 105 28.41 25.26 -18.25
CA SER A 105 27.07 25.20 -17.65
C SER A 105 26.13 24.26 -18.42
N LYS A 106 26.28 24.12 -19.74
CA LYS A 106 25.49 23.17 -20.55
C LYS A 106 25.78 21.72 -20.16
N GLU A 107 27.01 21.40 -19.74
CA GLU A 107 27.39 20.06 -19.29
C GLU A 107 26.57 19.62 -18.06
N LEU A 108 26.05 20.57 -17.26
CA LEU A 108 25.20 20.28 -16.10
C LEU A 108 23.76 19.91 -16.47
N ILE A 109 23.24 20.37 -17.62
CA ILE A 109 21.83 20.17 -18.00
C ILE A 109 21.48 18.68 -18.10
N SER A 110 22.31 17.90 -18.79
CA SER A 110 22.02 16.50 -19.07
C SER A 110 21.99 15.64 -17.79
N PRO A 111 23.00 15.69 -16.89
CA PRO A 111 22.94 15.04 -15.59
C PRO A 111 21.69 15.43 -14.77
N MET A 112 21.35 16.72 -14.73
CA MET A 112 20.16 17.19 -13.99
C MET A 112 18.86 16.64 -14.58
N LYS A 113 18.71 16.64 -15.90
CA LYS A 113 17.54 16.03 -16.56
C LYS A 113 17.45 14.53 -16.29
N ASN A 114 18.58 13.82 -16.28
CA ASN A 114 18.62 12.39 -15.96
C ASN A 114 18.21 12.13 -14.50
N LEU A 115 18.68 12.96 -13.58
CA LEU A 115 18.28 12.91 -12.18
C LEU A 115 16.76 13.10 -12.01
N LEU A 116 16.18 14.07 -12.72
CA LEU A 116 14.74 14.32 -12.70
C LEU A 116 13.94 13.15 -13.28
N LYS A 117 14.41 12.56 -14.39
CA LYS A 117 13.80 11.35 -14.95
C LYS A 117 13.82 10.21 -13.93
N SER A 118 14.95 10.01 -13.25
CA SER A 118 15.05 8.96 -12.22
C SER A 118 14.12 9.22 -11.04
N MET A 119 14.04 10.48 -10.55
CA MET A 119 13.13 10.89 -9.49
C MET A 119 11.67 10.62 -9.88
N LEU A 120 11.28 10.96 -11.11
CA LEU A 120 9.93 10.75 -11.61
C LEU A 120 9.54 9.27 -11.62
N HIS A 121 10.36 8.44 -12.27
CA HIS A 121 10.03 7.04 -12.50
C HIS A 121 10.19 6.18 -11.24
N ASN A 122 11.32 6.32 -10.53
CA ASN A 122 11.61 5.44 -9.39
C ASN A 122 10.87 5.88 -8.13
N ILE A 123 10.69 7.19 -7.92
CA ILE A 123 10.13 7.71 -6.67
C ILE A 123 8.67 8.15 -6.85
N ASN A 124 8.41 9.12 -7.73
CA ASN A 124 7.08 9.73 -7.81
C ASN A 124 6.01 8.73 -8.28
N PHE A 125 6.25 7.99 -9.36
CA PHE A 125 5.28 7.00 -9.86
C PHE A 125 5.06 5.85 -8.87
N PHE A 126 6.13 5.38 -8.23
CA PHE A 126 6.05 4.32 -7.24
C PHE A 126 5.23 4.76 -6.01
N LEU A 127 5.53 5.95 -5.47
CA LEU A 127 4.75 6.52 -4.36
C LEU A 127 3.30 6.83 -4.78
N ASP A 128 3.06 7.24 -6.03
CA ASP A 128 1.69 7.41 -6.54
C ASP A 128 0.93 6.08 -6.55
N SER A 129 1.55 5.01 -7.05
CA SER A 129 0.97 3.66 -7.13
C SER A 129 0.57 3.13 -5.75
N ILE A 130 1.46 3.15 -4.76
CA ILE A 130 1.15 2.65 -3.41
C ILE A 130 0.06 3.50 -2.76
N VAL A 131 0.16 4.83 -2.86
CA VAL A 131 -0.64 5.75 -2.07
C VAL A 131 -2.05 5.99 -2.64
N LYS A 132 -2.18 6.03 -3.97
CA LYS A 132 -3.47 6.21 -4.66
C LYS A 132 -4.10 4.90 -5.13
N GLY A 133 -3.30 3.86 -5.33
CA GLY A 133 -3.76 2.50 -5.65
C GLY A 133 -3.87 1.69 -4.38
N ASP A 134 -2.82 0.94 -4.05
CA ASP A 134 -2.89 -0.14 -3.05
C ASP A 134 -3.51 0.28 -1.70
N LEU A 135 -3.00 1.34 -1.06
CA LEU A 135 -3.49 1.80 0.25
C LEU A 135 -4.90 2.39 0.21
N ARG A 136 -5.37 2.81 -0.97
CA ARG A 136 -6.76 3.28 -1.14
C ARG A 136 -7.70 2.09 -1.35
N GLU A 137 -7.26 1.08 -2.10
CA GLU A 137 -8.02 -0.14 -2.38
C GLU A 137 -8.31 -0.94 -1.11
N VAL A 138 -7.38 -1.07 -0.15
CA VAL A 138 -7.60 -1.88 1.07
C VAL A 138 -8.85 -1.43 1.85
N LYS A 139 -8.99 -0.13 2.12
CA LYS A 139 -10.06 0.42 2.95
C LYS A 139 -11.46 0.22 2.36
N GLY A 140 -11.55 0.07 1.05
CA GLY A 140 -12.80 -0.09 0.31
C GLY A 140 -13.01 -1.51 -0.17
N ASP A 141 -12.12 -1.96 -1.05
CA ASP A 141 -12.33 -3.13 -1.89
C ASP A 141 -12.09 -4.45 -1.15
N LEU A 142 -11.30 -4.44 -0.06
CA LEU A 142 -11.04 -5.64 0.75
C LEU A 142 -11.69 -5.61 2.12
N LYS A 143 -11.72 -4.43 2.77
CA LYS A 143 -12.41 -4.28 4.05
C LYS A 143 -13.91 -4.57 3.94
N LYS A 144 -14.58 -4.08 2.89
CA LYS A 144 -16.03 -4.25 2.74
C LYS A 144 -16.43 -5.73 2.56
N PRO A 145 -15.78 -6.54 1.70
CA PRO A 145 -16.03 -7.98 1.66
C PRO A 145 -15.80 -8.67 2.99
N PHE A 146 -14.71 -8.35 3.71
CA PHE A 146 -14.43 -8.92 5.03
C PHE A 146 -15.54 -8.60 6.05
N ASP A 147 -15.91 -7.32 6.19
CA ASP A 147 -16.98 -6.87 7.09
C ASP A 147 -18.35 -7.44 6.69
N ARG A 148 -18.56 -7.73 5.40
CA ARG A 148 -19.77 -8.40 4.91
C ARG A 148 -19.76 -9.87 5.34
N ALA A 149 -18.70 -10.61 5.03
CA ALA A 149 -18.59 -12.03 5.37
C ALA A 149 -18.72 -12.27 6.88
N TRP A 150 -18.18 -11.37 7.71
CA TRP A 150 -18.37 -11.38 9.16
C TRP A 150 -19.86 -11.22 9.56
N ARG A 151 -20.55 -10.23 8.99
CA ARG A 151 -21.97 -9.97 9.30
C ARG A 151 -22.88 -11.08 8.81
N ASP A 152 -22.61 -11.62 7.63
CA ASP A 152 -23.37 -12.72 7.06
C ASP A 152 -23.25 -13.97 7.94
N TYR A 153 -22.02 -14.28 8.40
CA TYR A 153 -21.80 -15.34 9.38
C TYR A 153 -22.56 -15.08 10.69
N GLU A 154 -22.45 -13.89 11.29
CA GLU A 154 -23.09 -13.59 12.56
C GLU A 154 -24.62 -13.68 12.46
N SER A 155 -25.20 -13.18 11.36
CA SER A 155 -26.63 -13.24 11.10
C SER A 155 -27.10 -14.69 10.93
N ARG A 156 -26.39 -15.49 10.13
CA ARG A 156 -26.74 -16.89 9.91
C ARG A 156 -26.58 -17.70 11.20
N PHE A 157 -25.53 -17.47 11.98
CA PHE A 157 -25.34 -18.13 13.28
C PHE A 157 -26.54 -17.89 14.21
N LYS A 158 -26.97 -16.63 14.38
CA LYS A 158 -28.13 -16.27 15.21
C LYS A 158 -29.43 -16.92 14.72
N GLN A 159 -29.60 -17.02 13.40
CA GLN A 159 -30.75 -17.67 12.79
C GLN A 159 -30.77 -19.18 13.07
N VAL A 160 -29.68 -19.88 12.76
CA VAL A 160 -29.56 -21.34 12.94
C VAL A 160 -29.69 -21.70 14.42
N GLU A 161 -29.04 -20.95 15.31
CA GLU A 161 -29.13 -21.18 16.75
C GLU A 161 -30.59 -21.06 17.26
N LYS A 162 -31.34 -20.07 16.75
CA LYS A 162 -32.75 -19.88 17.09
C LYS A 162 -33.62 -21.02 16.56
N GLU A 163 -33.47 -21.36 15.27
CA GLU A 163 -34.23 -22.44 14.60
C GLU A 163 -34.04 -23.77 15.32
N LYS A 164 -32.79 -24.13 15.66
CA LYS A 164 -32.48 -25.37 16.37
C LYS A 164 -33.00 -25.38 17.81
N ARG A 165 -32.92 -24.24 18.52
CA ARG A 165 -33.46 -24.11 19.87
C ARG A 165 -34.99 -24.24 19.90
N GLU A 166 -35.67 -23.70 18.91
CA GLU A 166 -37.13 -23.84 18.74
C GLU A 166 -37.51 -25.28 18.39
N LEU A 167 -36.76 -25.93 17.50
CA LEU A 167 -36.96 -27.33 17.13
C LEU A 167 -36.82 -28.26 18.34
N ALA A 168 -35.77 -28.09 19.15
CA ALA A 168 -35.56 -28.87 20.37
C ALA A 168 -36.72 -28.74 21.38
N ARG A 169 -37.31 -27.54 21.49
CA ARG A 169 -38.51 -27.31 22.33
C ARG A 169 -39.74 -28.01 21.78
N GLN A 170 -39.95 -28.01 20.46
CA GLN A 170 -41.10 -28.66 19.82
C GLN A 170 -41.09 -30.18 19.99
N TYR A 171 -39.91 -30.82 19.97
CA TYR A 171 -39.76 -32.26 20.18
C TYR A 171 -39.75 -32.70 21.66
N GLY A 172 -40.01 -31.78 22.60
CA GLY A 172 -40.09 -32.11 24.03
C GLY A 172 -38.75 -32.59 24.63
N MET A 173 -37.62 -32.25 24.01
CA MET A 173 -36.31 -32.65 24.49
C MET A 173 -35.97 -31.91 25.80
N VAL A 174 -35.85 -32.66 26.89
CA VAL A 174 -35.56 -32.12 28.25
C VAL A 174 -34.14 -31.55 28.35
N ARG A 175 -33.21 -31.98 27.47
CA ARG A 175 -31.90 -31.35 27.30
C ARG A 175 -31.95 -30.37 26.14
N SER A 176 -31.85 -29.08 26.45
CA SER A 176 -31.80 -27.97 25.50
C SER A 176 -30.47 -27.88 24.73
N GLU A 177 -29.81 -29.01 24.45
CA GLU A 177 -28.48 -29.03 23.83
C GLU A 177 -28.64 -29.11 22.31
N VAL A 178 -28.55 -27.95 21.66
CA VAL A 178 -28.35 -27.89 20.21
C VAL A 178 -26.96 -28.46 19.92
N SER A 179 -26.88 -29.45 19.02
CA SER A 179 -25.60 -30.03 18.61
C SER A 179 -24.74 -28.98 17.91
N GLY A 180 -23.56 -28.68 18.47
CA GLY A 180 -22.60 -27.76 17.87
C GLY A 180 -22.13 -28.22 16.49
N GLY A 181 -22.10 -29.54 16.24
CA GLY A 181 -21.78 -30.11 14.94
C GLY A 181 -22.80 -29.77 13.86
N GLU A 182 -24.10 -29.83 14.18
CA GLU A 182 -25.16 -29.46 13.23
C GLU A 182 -25.14 -27.97 12.89
N ILE A 183 -24.92 -27.12 13.90
CA ILE A 183 -24.72 -25.68 13.67
C ILE A 183 -23.49 -25.45 12.79
N ALA A 184 -22.40 -26.18 13.03
CA ALA A 184 -21.16 -26.05 12.26
C ALA A 184 -21.35 -26.43 10.79
N GLU A 185 -22.11 -27.49 10.49
CA GLU A 185 -22.46 -27.90 9.12
C GLU A 185 -23.30 -26.84 8.40
N GLU A 186 -24.36 -26.32 9.04
CA GLU A 186 -25.21 -25.30 8.43
C GLU A 186 -24.52 -23.95 8.21
N LEU A 187 -23.44 -23.67 8.93
CA LEU A 187 -22.64 -22.45 8.82
C LEU A 187 -21.40 -22.60 7.94
N GLU A 188 -21.18 -23.77 7.34
CA GLU A 188 -19.97 -24.06 6.57
C GLU A 188 -19.74 -23.05 5.45
N LYS A 189 -20.81 -22.67 4.74
CA LYS A 189 -20.72 -21.70 3.63
C LYS A 189 -20.23 -20.34 4.11
N GLU A 190 -20.84 -19.80 5.17
CA GLU A 190 -20.49 -18.50 5.73
C GLU A 190 -19.10 -18.53 6.38
N ARG A 191 -18.73 -19.64 7.05
CA ARG A 191 -17.37 -19.84 7.59
C ARG A 191 -16.32 -19.78 6.48
N ARG A 192 -16.52 -20.53 5.40
CA ARG A 192 -15.60 -20.54 4.24
C ARG A 192 -15.52 -19.17 3.56
N SER A 193 -16.64 -18.46 3.44
CA SER A 193 -16.65 -17.09 2.92
C SER A 193 -15.84 -16.14 3.80
N PHE A 194 -15.95 -16.24 5.12
CA PHE A 194 -15.16 -15.44 6.06
C PHE A 194 -13.66 -15.75 5.94
N GLN A 195 -13.30 -17.03 5.90
CA GLN A 195 -11.92 -17.48 5.73
C GLN A 195 -11.31 -16.95 4.44
N LEU A 196 -12.04 -17.00 3.33
CA LEU A 196 -11.61 -16.47 2.04
C LEU A 196 -11.35 -14.95 2.13
N SER A 197 -12.33 -14.18 2.60
CA SER A 197 -12.17 -12.72 2.71
C SER A 197 -11.04 -12.31 3.67
N MET A 198 -10.82 -13.07 4.76
CA MET A 198 -9.69 -12.86 5.66
C MET A 198 -8.35 -13.16 4.96
N CYS A 199 -8.27 -14.26 4.21
CA CYS A 199 -7.08 -14.65 3.45
C CYS A 199 -6.71 -13.58 2.40
N GLU A 200 -7.68 -13.14 1.60
CA GLU A 200 -7.50 -12.08 0.60
C GLU A 200 -7.00 -10.78 1.23
N TYR A 201 -7.57 -10.40 2.38
CA TYR A 201 -7.13 -9.24 3.14
C TYR A 201 -5.67 -9.37 3.60
N LEU A 202 -5.31 -10.50 4.23
CA LEU A 202 -3.95 -10.76 4.70
C LEU A 202 -2.92 -10.77 3.55
N ILE A 203 -3.27 -11.35 2.40
CA ILE A 203 -2.43 -11.35 1.20
C ILE A 203 -2.13 -9.91 0.77
N LYS A 204 -3.17 -9.08 0.57
CA LYS A 204 -2.96 -7.68 0.14
C LYS A 204 -2.17 -6.87 1.16
N VAL A 205 -2.42 -7.05 2.46
CA VAL A 205 -1.63 -6.39 3.51
C VAL A 205 -0.16 -6.76 3.39
N ASN A 206 0.15 -8.03 3.15
CA ASN A 206 1.51 -8.50 2.98
C ASN A 206 2.17 -7.97 1.69
N GLU A 207 1.43 -7.90 0.58
CA GLU A 207 1.90 -7.25 -0.65
C GLU A 207 2.26 -5.77 -0.40
N ILE A 208 1.39 -5.03 0.30
CA ILE A 208 1.62 -3.63 0.65
C ILE A 208 2.83 -3.48 1.57
N LYS A 209 3.00 -4.40 2.53
CA LYS A 209 4.17 -4.43 3.42
C LYS A 209 5.47 -4.58 2.62
N THR A 210 5.50 -5.45 1.62
CA THR A 210 6.65 -5.61 0.71
C THR A 210 6.90 -4.35 -0.10
N LYS A 211 5.86 -3.81 -0.74
CA LYS A 211 5.95 -2.61 -1.58
C LYS A 211 6.45 -1.39 -0.82
N ARG A 212 5.89 -1.11 0.35
CA ARG A 212 6.28 0.06 1.16
C ARG A 212 7.63 -0.10 1.86
N GLY A 213 8.09 -1.35 2.02
CA GLY A 213 9.35 -1.67 2.67
C GLY A 213 10.47 -1.86 1.65
N VAL A 214 10.66 -3.11 1.22
CA VAL A 214 11.81 -3.52 0.40
C VAL A 214 11.80 -2.84 -0.96
N ASP A 215 10.66 -2.79 -1.64
CA ASP A 215 10.59 -2.24 -2.99
C ASP A 215 10.80 -0.72 -2.99
N LEU A 216 10.22 0.00 -2.01
CA LEU A 216 10.45 1.43 -1.82
C LEU A 216 11.95 1.70 -1.58
N LEU A 217 12.58 0.91 -0.71
CA LEU A 217 14.01 1.05 -0.43
C LEU A 217 14.84 0.79 -1.70
N GLN A 218 14.50 -0.24 -2.47
CA GLN A 218 15.19 -0.55 -3.72
C GLN A 218 15.06 0.59 -4.75
N ASN A 219 13.89 1.22 -4.83
CA ASN A 219 13.65 2.36 -5.70
C ASN A 219 14.43 3.62 -5.27
N LEU A 220 14.53 3.86 -3.97
CA LEU A 220 15.40 4.90 -3.42
C LEU A 220 16.86 4.64 -3.78
N ILE A 221 17.35 3.41 -3.58
CA ILE A 221 18.72 3.02 -3.94
C ILE A 221 18.97 3.26 -5.43
N LYS A 222 18.06 2.84 -6.32
CA LYS A 222 18.16 3.09 -7.77
C LYS A 222 18.22 4.58 -8.09
N HIS A 223 17.45 5.42 -7.39
CA HIS A 223 17.48 6.87 -7.56
C HIS A 223 18.79 7.52 -7.09
N TYR A 224 19.38 7.05 -6.00
CA TYR A 224 20.68 7.60 -5.56
C TYR A 224 21.85 7.09 -6.41
N HIS A 225 21.78 5.87 -6.95
CA HIS A 225 22.80 5.38 -7.88
C HIS A 225 22.80 6.14 -9.21
N SER A 226 21.66 6.69 -9.64
CA SER A 226 21.60 7.55 -10.84
C SER A 226 22.15 8.96 -10.61
N GLN A 227 22.40 9.36 -9.36
CA GLN A 227 23.09 10.62 -9.01
C GLN A 227 24.61 10.51 -9.09
N ASN A 228 25.16 9.30 -8.93
CA ASN A 228 26.60 9.04 -8.82
C ASN A 228 27.22 8.56 -10.14
N LYS A 229 26.51 8.71 -11.27
CA LYS A 229 26.97 8.40 -12.62
C LYS A 229 26.82 9.64 -13.50
#